data_AF-A0A485M6Q3-F1
#
_entry.id   AF-A0A485M6Q3-F1
#
_cell.length_a   1.000
_cell.length_b   1.000
_cell.length_c   1.000
_cell.angle_alpha   90.00
_cell.angle_beta   90.00
_cell.angle_gamma   90.00
#
_symmetry.space_group_name_H-M   'P 1'
#
loop_
_entity.id
_entity.type
_entity.pdbx_description
1 polymer ?
#
loop_
_entity_poly.entity_id
_entity_poly.type
_entity_poly.pdbx_seq_one_letter_code
_entity_poly.pdbx_strand_id
1 'polypeptide(L)'
;MSIKKNDPGKVLSLGKDARGNDVYALSVKGERGMVYRLVNSFLGLYGIGENELSLVDSGAGDNFYLLAGLLFCRFHLLAPLGRYLIFCGVKKHYGRISQLTFDVQSRSGKSSLTAESKL
;
A
#
# COMPACT_ATOMS: atom_id res chain seq x y z
N MET A 1 -4.17 -16.97 6.29
CA MET A 1 -3.42 -16.03 7.17
C MET A 1 -4.42 -15.09 7.83
N SER A 2 -4.72 -15.27 9.12
CA SER A 2 -5.75 -14.49 9.83
C SER A 2 -5.12 -13.22 10.42
N ILE A 3 -5.32 -12.09 9.75
CA ILE A 3 -4.85 -10.79 10.24
C ILE A 3 -5.80 -10.38 11.38
N LYS A 4 -5.33 -10.47 12.64
CA LYS A 4 -6.04 -9.90 13.79
C LYS A 4 -6.22 -8.40 13.54
N LYS A 5 -7.47 -7.95 13.52
CA LYS A 5 -7.94 -6.63 13.04
C LYS A 5 -7.40 -5.38 13.80
N ASN A 6 -6.47 -5.48 14.74
CA ASN A 6 -6.31 -4.45 15.77
C ASN A 6 -4.89 -3.99 16.15
N ASP A 7 -3.83 -4.34 15.42
CA ASP A 7 -2.48 -3.82 15.71
C ASP A 7 -2.02 -2.80 14.65
N PRO A 8 -2.38 -1.50 14.79
CA PRO A 8 -1.79 -0.44 13.98
C PRO A 8 -0.28 -0.36 14.23
N GLY A 9 0.52 -0.10 13.18
CA GLY A 9 1.98 0.03 13.28
C GLY A 9 2.76 -1.27 13.08
N LYS A 10 2.11 -2.43 12.91
CA LYS A 10 2.81 -3.68 12.62
C LYS A 10 3.28 -3.73 11.16
N VAL A 11 4.59 -3.88 10.96
CA VAL A 11 5.18 -4.20 9.66
C VAL A 11 4.99 -5.71 9.43
N LEU A 12 4.32 -6.05 8.33
CA LEU A 12 4.06 -7.43 7.89
C LEU A 12 4.92 -7.71 6.67
N SER A 13 5.73 -8.77 6.71
CA SER A 13 6.41 -9.24 5.50
C SER A 13 5.40 -9.95 4.60
N LEU A 14 5.34 -9.51 3.33
CA LEU A 14 4.53 -10.12 2.28
C LEU A 14 5.33 -11.12 1.43
N GLY A 15 6.63 -11.27 1.68
CA GLY A 15 7.54 -12.10 0.90
C GLY A 15 8.30 -11.30 -0.15
N LYS A 16 8.70 -11.96 -1.24
CA LYS A 16 9.48 -11.36 -2.32
C LYS A 16 8.63 -11.09 -3.55
N ASP A 17 8.91 -10.00 -4.24
CA ASP A 17 8.36 -9.77 -5.58
C ASP A 17 9.06 -10.66 -6.63
N ALA A 18 8.56 -10.61 -7.88
CA ALA A 18 9.13 -11.37 -9.00
C ALA A 18 10.57 -10.96 -9.37
N ARG A 19 11.09 -9.86 -8.82
CA ARG A 19 12.45 -9.32 -9.02
C ARG A 19 13.36 -9.58 -7.82
N GLY A 20 12.87 -10.26 -6.79
CA GLY A 20 13.62 -10.60 -5.58
C GLY A 20 13.61 -9.52 -4.49
N ASN A 21 12.85 -8.44 -4.66
CA ASN A 21 12.73 -7.38 -3.65
C ASN A 21 11.87 -7.86 -2.48
N ASP A 22 12.30 -7.60 -1.24
CA ASP A 22 11.49 -7.88 -0.06
C ASP A 22 10.36 -6.85 0.08
N VAL A 23 9.11 -7.36 0.11
CA VAL A 23 7.91 -6.54 0.17
C VAL A 23 7.35 -6.57 1.58
N TYR A 24 7.09 -5.38 2.13
CA TYR A 24 6.51 -5.21 3.46
C TYR A 24 5.24 -4.37 3.40
N ALA A 25 4.25 -4.72 4.22
CA ALA A 25 3.02 -3.96 4.41
C ALA A 25 2.99 -3.35 5.80
N LEU A 26 2.70 -2.05 5.89
CA LEU A 26 2.53 -1.34 7.15
C LEU A 26 1.13 -0.72 7.19
N SER A 27 0.39 -1.02 8.26
CA SER A 27 -0.88 -0.35 8.53
C SER A 27 -0.66 0.90 9.38
N VAL A 28 -0.95 2.06 8.82
CA VAL A 28 -0.85 3.35 9.50
C VAL A 28 -2.23 3.89 9.81
N LYS A 29 -2.50 4.16 11.09
CA LYS A 29 -3.72 4.81 11.57
C LYS A 29 -3.38 6.23 12.02
N GLY A 30 -3.95 7.25 11.38
CA GLY A 30 -3.67 8.66 11.69
C GLY A 30 -2.86 9.36 10.60
N GLU A 31 -1.90 10.20 11.00
CA GLU A 31 -1.17 11.08 10.09
C GLU A 31 -0.12 10.31 9.27
N ARG A 32 -0.43 10.05 7.99
CA ARG A 32 0.44 9.26 7.09
C ARG A 32 1.81 9.91 6.84
N GLY A 33 1.84 11.24 6.77
CA GLY A 33 3.06 12.01 6.49
C GLY A 33 4.11 11.90 7.61
N MET A 34 3.68 11.83 8.86
CA MET A 34 4.59 11.67 10.00
C MET A 34 5.30 10.30 9.95
N VAL A 35 4.56 9.23 9.65
CA VAL A 35 5.14 7.89 9.56
C VAL A 35 6.15 7.78 8.42
N TYR A 36 5.87 8.38 7.27
CA TYR A 36 6.83 8.42 6.16
C TYR A 36 8.15 9.06 6.58
N ARG A 37 8.09 10.23 7.23
CA ARG A 37 9.30 10.92 7.72
C ARG A 37 10.06 10.11 8.76
N LEU A 38 9.34 9.46 9.67
CA LEU A 38 9.94 8.68 10.75
C LEU A 38 10.65 7.44 10.21
N VAL A 39 10.03 6.72 9.28
CA VAL A 39 10.65 5.56 8.64
C VAL A 39 11.86 5.98 7.80
N ASN A 40 11.76 7.06 7.01
CA ASN A 40 12.88 7.56 6.21
C ASN A 40 14.06 7.99 7.11
N SER A 41 13.77 8.71 8.19
CA SER A 41 14.81 9.15 9.14
C SER A 41 15.46 7.97 9.86
N PHE A 42 14.66 6.98 10.27
CA PHE A 42 15.17 5.79 10.95
C PHE A 42 16.09 4.99 10.03
N LEU A 43 15.68 4.74 8.78
CA LEU A 43 16.48 3.96 7.83
C LEU A 43 17.72 4.74 7.36
N GLY A 44 17.63 6.07 7.27
CA GLY A 44 18.79 6.93 7.05
C GLY A 44 19.87 6.79 8.13
N LEU A 45 19.49 6.56 9.40
CA LEU A 45 20.47 6.26 10.47
C LEU A 45 21.22 4.95 10.26
N TYR A 46 20.61 3.98 9.58
CA TYR A 46 21.23 2.69 9.24
C TYR A 46 21.96 2.71 7.89
N GLY A 47 22.07 3.87 7.24
CA GLY A 47 22.76 4.02 5.95
C GLY A 47 21.99 3.47 4.75
N ILE A 48 20.72 3.10 4.93
CA ILE A 48 19.83 2.66 3.84
C ILE A 48 19.39 3.92 3.09
N GLY A 49 19.86 4.08 1.86
CA GLY A 49 19.63 5.27 1.05
C GLY A 49 18.19 5.36 0.51
N GLU A 50 17.74 6.57 0.14
CA GLU A 50 16.39 6.82 -0.38
C GLU A 50 16.04 6.01 -1.66
N ASN A 51 17.04 5.43 -2.31
CA ASN A 51 16.89 4.59 -3.50
C ASN A 51 16.64 3.10 -3.20
N GLU A 52 16.88 2.65 -1.96
CA GLU A 52 16.73 1.25 -1.56
C GLU A 52 15.34 0.96 -0.96
N LEU A 53 14.66 2.01 -0.48
CA LEU A 53 13.35 1.89 0.12
C LEU A 53 12.28 2.67 -0.67
N SER A 54 11.33 1.93 -1.25
CA SER A 54 10.14 2.52 -1.85
C SER A 54 8.95 2.42 -0.88
N LEU A 55 8.69 3.51 -0.15
CA LEU A 55 7.47 3.67 0.66
C LEU A 55 6.34 4.16 -0.23
N VAL A 56 5.27 3.37 -0.32
CA VAL A 56 4.17 3.65 -1.23
C VAL A 56 2.85 3.66 -0.46
N ASP A 57 2.17 4.81 -0.45
CA ASP A 57 0.82 4.88 0.11
C ASP A 57 -0.18 4.24 -0.86
N SER A 58 -0.81 3.16 -0.40
CA SER A 58 -1.88 2.48 -1.15
C SER A 58 -3.12 3.36 -1.35
N GLY A 59 -3.30 4.43 -0.57
CA GLY A 59 -4.47 5.33 -0.64
C GLY A 59 -5.80 4.62 -0.35
N ALA A 60 -5.75 3.39 0.17
CA ALA A 60 -6.93 2.55 0.39
C ALA A 60 -7.86 3.11 1.48
N GLY A 61 -7.34 3.96 2.38
CA GLY A 61 -8.09 4.55 3.49
C GLY A 61 -9.09 5.64 3.10
N ASP A 62 -8.98 6.24 1.91
CA ASP A 62 -9.80 7.42 1.53
C ASP A 62 -11.10 7.04 0.81
N ASN A 63 -11.46 5.77 0.83
CA ASN A 63 -12.49 5.22 -0.04
C ASN A 63 -13.87 5.28 0.62
N PHE A 64 -14.50 6.45 0.60
CA PHE A 64 -15.86 6.67 1.13
C PHE A 64 -16.90 5.69 0.56
N TYR A 65 -16.72 5.21 -0.67
CA TYR A 65 -17.59 4.19 -1.28
C TYR A 65 -17.52 2.84 -0.57
N LEU A 66 -16.33 2.43 -0.12
CA LEU A 66 -16.17 1.20 0.68
C LEU A 66 -16.82 1.36 2.05
N LEU A 67 -16.66 2.53 2.68
CA LEU A 67 -17.27 2.84 3.98
C LEU A 67 -18.80 2.86 3.89
N ALA A 68 -19.34 3.57 2.89
CA ALA A 68 -20.77 3.64 2.62
C ALA A 68 -21.33 2.26 2.30
N GLY A 69 -20.66 1.50 1.43
CA GLY A 69 -21.07 0.14 1.08
C GLY A 69 -21.09 -0.81 2.29
N LEU A 70 -20.12 -0.69 3.22
CA LEU A 70 -20.12 -1.43 4.47
C LEU A 70 -21.32 -1.06 5.36
N LEU A 71 -21.65 0.24 5.43
CA LEU A 71 -22.80 0.75 6.19
C LEU A 71 -24.12 0.24 5.62
N PHE A 72 -24.29 0.28 4.30
CA PHE A 72 -25.51 -0.21 3.63
C PHE A 72 -25.66 -1.73 3.70
N CYS A 73 -24.55 -2.48 3.66
CA CYS A 73 -24.56 -3.94 3.85
C CYS A 73 -25.05 -4.37 5.24
N ARG A 74 -25.07 -3.47 6.23
CA ARG A 74 -25.59 -3.75 7.57
C ARG A 74 -27.13 -3.78 7.62
N PHE A 75 -27.80 -3.25 6.61
CA PHE A 75 -29.26 -3.28 6.47
C PHE A 75 -29.65 -4.33 5.41
N HIS A 76 -30.44 -5.33 5.82
CA HIS A 76 -30.78 -6.49 4.97
C HIS A 76 -31.48 -6.09 3.65
N LEU A 77 -32.29 -5.03 3.64
CA LEU A 77 -32.94 -4.51 2.43
C LEU A 77 -32.00 -3.74 1.50
N LEU A 78 -30.96 -3.07 2.03
CA LEU A 78 -30.05 -2.24 1.24
C LEU A 78 -28.73 -2.98 0.90
N ALA A 79 -28.59 -4.22 1.34
CA ALA A 79 -27.45 -5.08 1.04
C ALA A 79 -27.07 -5.17 -0.45
N PRO A 80 -28.00 -5.32 -1.42
CA PRO A 80 -27.61 -5.33 -2.84
C PRO A 80 -27.01 -3.99 -3.30
N LEU A 81 -27.53 -2.87 -2.79
CA LEU A 81 -27.01 -1.53 -3.08
C LEU A 81 -25.63 -1.31 -2.43
N GLY A 82 -25.45 -1.80 -1.20
CA GLY A 82 -24.17 -1.80 -0.50
C GLY A 82 -23.10 -2.59 -1.25
N ARG A 83 -23.43 -3.78 -1.77
CA ARG A 83 -22.51 -4.57 -2.61
C ARG A 83 -22.13 -3.85 -3.90
N TYR A 84 -23.08 -3.16 -4.53
CA TYR A 84 -22.81 -2.35 -5.72
C TYR A 84 -21.86 -1.19 -5.43
N LEU A 85 -22.07 -0.47 -4.31
CA LEU A 85 -21.19 0.59 -3.84
C LEU A 85 -19.77 0.09 -3.55
N ILE A 86 -19.64 -1.08 -2.92
CA ILE A 86 -18.34 -1.75 -2.70
C ILE A 86 -17.68 -2.06 -4.04
N PHE A 87 -18.41 -2.65 -4.99
CA PHE A 87 -17.89 -2.97 -6.31
C PHE A 87 -17.38 -1.73 -7.05
N CYS A 88 -18.15 -0.63 -7.04
CA CYS A 88 -17.72 0.64 -7.61
C CYS A 88 -16.49 1.21 -6.90
N GLY A 89 -16.44 1.16 -5.57
CA GLY A 89 -15.30 1.60 -4.76
C GLY A 89 -14.02 0.81 -5.06
N VAL A 90 -14.13 -0.52 -5.21
CA VAL A 90 -13.03 -1.39 -5.61
C VAL A 90 -12.60 -1.08 -7.05
N LYS A 91 -13.54 -1.03 -8.00
CA LYS A 91 -13.23 -0.77 -9.41
C LYS A 91 -12.52 0.57 -9.61
N LYS A 92 -12.96 1.62 -8.89
CA LYS A 92 -12.34 2.95 -8.94
C LYS A 92 -10.91 2.94 -8.39
N HIS A 93 -10.65 2.21 -7.31
CA HIS A 93 -9.31 2.12 -6.73
C HIS A 93 -8.39 1.13 -7.45
N TYR A 94 -8.94 0.13 -8.13
CA TYR A 94 -8.15 -0.88 -8.84
C TYR A 94 -7.22 -0.23 -9.87
N GLY A 95 -7.72 0.74 -10.66
CA GLY A 95 -6.90 1.46 -11.62
C GLY A 95 -5.76 2.26 -10.99
N ARG A 96 -5.99 2.85 -9.82
CA ARG A 96 -4.95 3.57 -9.07
C ARG A 96 -3.91 2.59 -8.50
N ILE A 97 -4.36 1.47 -7.95
CA ILE A 97 -3.47 0.44 -7.40
C ILE A 97 -2.63 -0.19 -8.52
N SER A 98 -3.22 -0.49 -9.67
CA SER A 98 -2.48 -1.06 -10.80
C SER A 98 -1.44 -0.09 -11.36
N GLN A 99 -1.78 1.20 -11.47
CA GLN A 99 -0.81 2.25 -11.83
C GLN A 99 0.31 2.34 -10.79
N LEU A 100 -0.03 2.30 -9.50
CA LEU A 100 0.94 2.32 -8.42
C LEU A 100 1.92 1.13 -8.51
N THR A 101 1.42 -0.08 -8.78
CA THR A 101 2.26 -1.27 -8.97
C THR A 101 3.15 -1.13 -10.19
N PHE A 102 2.63 -0.59 -11.30
CA PHE A 102 3.40 -0.34 -12.51
C PHE A 102 4.50 0.71 -12.29
N ASP A 103 4.21 1.79 -11.57
CA ASP A 103 5.16 2.84 -11.22
C ASP A 103 6.27 2.31 -10.30
N VAL A 104 5.94 1.48 -9.33
CA VAL A 104 6.93 0.83 -8.45
C VAL A 104 7.83 -0.11 -9.25
N GLN A 105 7.24 -0.92 -10.14
CA GLN A 105 7.98 -1.86 -10.97
C GLN A 105 8.90 -1.14 -11.96
N SER A 106 8.47 -0.02 -12.54
CA SER A 106 9.27 0.77 -13.48
C SER A 106 10.39 1.56 -12.79
N ARG A 107 10.18 2.04 -11.55
CA ARG A 107 11.24 2.68 -10.73
C ARG A 107 12.29 1.68 -10.26
N SER A 108 11.87 0.50 -9.80
CA SER A 108 12.79 -0.57 -9.40
C SER A 108 13.62 -1.11 -10.56
N GLY A 109 13.14 -1.02 -11.81
CA GLY A 109 13.93 -1.37 -13.00
C GLY A 109 15.03 -0.38 -13.39
N LYS A 110 14.94 0.88 -12.95
CA LYS A 110 15.98 1.88 -13.24
C LYS A 110 17.18 1.78 -12.31
N SER A 111 16.99 1.41 -11.04
CA SER A 111 18.09 1.28 -10.07
C SER A 111 19.06 0.15 -10.45
N SER A 112 18.56 -0.94 -11.02
CA SER A 112 19.37 -2.07 -11.49
C SER A 112 20.21 -1.77 -12.74
N LEU A 113 19.84 -0.79 -13.57
CA LEU A 113 20.59 -0.43 -14.78
C LEU A 113 21.74 0.56 -14.50
N THR A 114 21.66 1.33 -13.41
CA THR A 114 22.76 2.22 -13.00
C THR A 114 23.91 1.48 -12.31
N ALA A 115 23.65 0.31 -11.71
CA ALA A 115 24.67 -0.47 -11.00
C ALA A 115 25.67 -1.15 -11.96
N GLU A 116 25.27 -1.49 -13.19
CA GLU A 116 26.17 -2.13 -14.17
C GLU A 116 26.99 -1.14 -15.02
N SER A 117 26.81 0.18 -14.84
CA SER A 117 27.55 1.21 -15.60
C SER A 117 28.83 1.71 -14.91
N LYS A 118 29.23 1.10 -13.79
CA LYS A 118 30.40 1.49 -12.99
C LYS A 118 31.38 0.33 -12.67
N LEU A 119 31.37 -0.72 -13.49
CA LEU A 119 32.39 -1.77 -13.47
C LEU A 119 33.26 -1.68 -14.72
#